data_AF-A0A8S2GA75-F1
#
_entry.id   AF-A0A8S2GA75-F1
#
_cell.length_a   1.000
_cell.length_b   1.000
_cell.length_c   1.000
_cell.angle_alpha   90.00
_cell.angle_beta   90.00
_cell.angle_gamma   90.00
#
_symmetry.space_group_name_H-M   'P 1'
#
loop_
_entity.id
_entity.type
_entity.pdbx_description
1 polymer ?
#
loop_
_entity_poly.entity_id
_entity_poly.type
_entity_poly.pdbx_seq_one_letter_code
_entity_poly.pdbx_strand_id
1 'polypeptide(L)'
;MGPDNENLGKKYDQTITRRDLKTLIGLTWLNDEVVNYYLAMICGESGVNSYPRMHYFSTFFYEKLSKEGAEKMARWTRKINIFTYDIILIPIHLTNHWALA
;
A
#
# COMPACT_ATOMS: atom_id res chain seq x y z
N MET A 1 25.45 0.71 -12.15
CA MET A 1 24.20 0.93 -11.40
C MET A 1 24.55 1.47 -10.02
N GLY A 2 23.75 2.36 -9.44
CA GLY A 2 23.95 2.88 -8.07
C GLY A 2 23.65 1.85 -6.97
N PRO A 3 23.84 2.21 -5.69
CA PRO A 3 23.67 1.30 -4.56
C PRO A 3 22.21 0.90 -4.32
N ASP A 4 21.97 -0.32 -3.85
CA ASP A 4 20.64 -0.90 -3.66
C ASP A 4 19.78 -0.17 -2.62
N ASN A 5 20.41 0.29 -1.54
CA ASN A 5 19.76 0.99 -0.42
C ASN A 5 19.63 2.50 -0.65
N GLU A 6 19.98 2.98 -1.84
CA GLU A 6 19.76 4.37 -2.23
C GLU A 6 18.26 4.68 -2.20
N ASN A 7 17.87 5.69 -1.41
CA ASN A 7 16.52 6.21 -1.41
C ASN A 7 16.30 7.00 -2.69
N LEU A 8 15.34 6.56 -3.51
CA LEU A 8 15.01 7.17 -4.79
C LEU A 8 13.66 7.91 -4.77
N GLY A 9 12.92 7.80 -3.68
CA GLY A 9 11.66 8.51 -3.49
C GLY A 9 11.18 8.42 -2.05
N LYS A 10 10.67 9.54 -1.53
CA LYS A 10 9.99 9.62 -0.24
C LYS A 10 8.73 10.46 -0.39
N LYS A 11 7.57 9.83 -0.33
CA LYS A 11 6.25 10.49 -0.43
C LYS A 11 5.23 9.70 0.39
N TYR A 12 4.25 10.39 0.97
CA TYR A 12 3.14 9.75 1.72
C TYR A 12 3.60 8.85 2.89
N ASP A 13 4.67 9.24 3.58
CA ASP A 13 5.37 8.44 4.61
C ASP A 13 5.91 7.08 4.13
N GLN A 14 5.90 6.82 2.82
CA GLN A 14 6.55 5.68 2.19
C GLN A 14 7.93 6.07 1.66
N THR A 15 8.87 5.15 1.74
CA THR A 15 10.22 5.31 1.19
C THR A 15 10.46 4.19 0.20
N ILE A 16 10.94 4.51 -0.99
CA ILE A 16 11.25 3.52 -2.01
C ILE A 16 12.73 3.57 -2.37
N THR A 17 13.37 2.41 -2.34
CA THR A 17 14.81 2.26 -2.63
C THR A 17 15.04 1.75 -4.03
N ARG A 18 16.29 1.80 -4.49
CA ARG A 18 16.71 1.20 -5.76
C ARG A 18 16.41 -0.30 -5.81
N ARG A 19 16.58 -1.02 -4.69
CA ARG A 19 16.25 -2.45 -4.60
C ARG A 19 14.76 -2.69 -4.85
N ASP A 20 13.89 -1.88 -4.27
CA ASP A 20 12.45 -2.03 -4.44
C ASP A 20 12.06 -1.81 -5.90
N LEU A 21 12.57 -0.75 -6.53
CA LEU A 21 12.32 -0.48 -7.95
C LEU A 21 12.87 -1.55 -8.89
N LYS A 22 13.92 -2.30 -8.50
CA LYS A 22 14.40 -3.43 -9.30
C LYS A 22 13.34 -4.54 -9.43
N THR A 23 12.38 -4.63 -8.50
CA THR A 23 11.27 -5.59 -8.60
C THR A 23 10.25 -5.24 -9.69
N LEU A 24 10.33 -4.04 -10.28
CA LEU A 24 9.54 -3.67 -11.46
C LEU A 24 10.16 -4.16 -12.79
N ILE A 25 11.37 -4.71 -12.76
CA ILE A 25 12.12 -5.05 -13.98
C ILE A 25 11.82 -6.49 -14.39
N GLY A 26 11.46 -6.69 -15.67
CA GLY A 26 11.27 -8.02 -16.26
C GLY A 26 10.05 -8.74 -15.70
N LEU A 27 10.21 -10.02 -15.39
CA LEU A 27 9.16 -10.90 -14.82
C LEU A 27 9.40 -11.18 -13.33
N THR A 28 9.89 -10.18 -12.59
CA THR A 28 10.15 -10.31 -11.16
C THR A 28 8.88 -10.05 -10.34
N TRP A 29 8.84 -10.59 -9.13
CA TRP A 29 7.73 -10.38 -8.19
C TRP A 29 7.88 -9.03 -7.52
N LEU A 30 6.82 -8.23 -7.56
CA LEU A 30 6.74 -6.97 -6.80
C LEU A 30 6.84 -7.26 -5.31
N ASN A 31 7.61 -6.43 -4.61
CA ASN A 31 7.61 -6.43 -3.15
C ASN A 31 6.53 -5.49 -2.58
N ASP A 32 6.35 -5.59 -1.27
CA ASP A 32 5.40 -4.81 -0.51
C ASP A 32 5.67 -3.30 -0.54
N GLU A 33 6.93 -2.87 -0.54
CA GLU A 33 7.29 -1.45 -0.66
C GLU A 33 6.78 -0.83 -1.96
N VAL A 34 6.94 -1.52 -3.11
CA VAL A 34 6.40 -1.05 -4.39
C VAL A 34 4.87 -0.97 -4.37
N VAL A 35 4.19 -1.99 -3.84
CA VAL A 35 2.72 -2.02 -3.76
C VAL A 35 2.21 -0.90 -2.86
N ASN A 36 2.75 -0.75 -1.65
CA ASN A 36 2.36 0.31 -0.72
C ASN A 36 2.62 1.70 -1.31
N TYR A 37 3.78 1.92 -1.92
CA TYR A 37 4.13 3.19 -2.54
C TYR A 37 3.16 3.56 -3.67
N TYR A 38 2.81 2.60 -4.52
CA TYR A 38 1.89 2.84 -5.64
C TYR A 38 0.46 3.13 -5.17
N LEU A 39 -0.05 2.38 -4.18
CA LEU A 39 -1.35 2.66 -3.58
C LEU A 39 -1.39 4.04 -2.89
N ALA A 40 -0.28 4.44 -2.25
CA ALA A 40 -0.16 5.78 -1.70
C ALA A 40 -0.21 6.87 -2.77
N MET A 41 0.38 6.63 -3.95
CA MET A 41 0.25 7.55 -5.09
C MET A 41 -1.19 7.69 -5.55
N ILE A 42 -1.93 6.58 -5.70
CA ILE A 42 -3.35 6.59 -6.07
C ILE A 42 -4.17 7.39 -5.06
N CYS A 43 -4.01 7.11 -3.77
CA CYS A 43 -4.73 7.83 -2.72
C CYS A 43 -4.33 9.32 -2.63
N GLY A 44 -3.09 9.66 -2.96
CA GLY A 44 -2.62 11.04 -2.99
C GLY A 44 -3.29 11.92 -4.05
N GLU A 45 -3.78 11.32 -5.14
CA GLU A 45 -4.54 11.99 -6.19
C GLU A 45 -6.06 11.87 -5.99
N SER A 46 -6.51 11.18 -4.94
CA SER A 46 -7.93 10.95 -4.65
C SER A 46 -8.64 12.22 -4.17
N GLY A 47 -9.93 12.37 -4.49
CA GLY A 47 -10.69 13.57 -4.17
C GLY A 47 -10.33 14.81 -5.01
N VAL A 48 -9.33 14.73 -5.90
CA VAL A 48 -8.99 15.77 -6.88
C VAL A 48 -9.68 15.44 -8.22
N ASN A 49 -10.03 16.45 -9.02
CA ASN A 49 -10.58 16.27 -10.38
C ASN A 49 -11.77 15.30 -10.47
N SER A 50 -12.66 15.32 -9.47
CA SER A 50 -13.83 14.44 -9.37
C SER A 50 -13.53 12.95 -9.17
N TYR A 51 -12.29 12.57 -8.84
CA TYR A 51 -11.99 11.21 -8.39
C TYR A 51 -12.62 10.94 -7.01
N PRO A 52 -13.07 9.69 -6.75
CA PRO A 52 -13.57 9.30 -5.43
C PRO A 52 -12.50 9.52 -4.37
N ARG A 53 -12.89 9.78 -3.12
CA ARG A 53 -11.97 9.80 -1.99
C ARG A 53 -11.59 8.37 -1.67
N MET A 54 -10.29 8.07 -1.71
CA MET A 54 -9.78 6.71 -1.55
C MET A 54 -8.89 6.62 -0.34
N HIS A 55 -8.98 5.51 0.38
CA HIS A 55 -8.02 5.14 1.42
C HIS A 55 -7.44 3.76 1.13
N TYR A 56 -6.15 3.57 1.33
CA TYR A 56 -5.51 2.27 1.25
C TYR A 56 -5.02 1.85 2.64
N PHE A 57 -5.12 0.56 2.92
CA PHE A 57 -4.39 -0.05 4.02
C PHE A 57 -3.06 -0.63 3.52
N SER A 58 -2.07 -0.75 4.41
CA SER A 58 -0.81 -1.39 4.02
C SER A 58 -1.01 -2.87 3.69
N THR A 59 -0.08 -3.43 2.91
CA THR A 59 0.00 -4.86 2.55
C THR A 59 -0.07 -5.83 3.73
N PHE A 60 0.21 -5.37 4.95
CA PHE A 60 0.15 -6.17 6.18
C PHE A 60 -1.24 -6.18 6.84
N PHE A 61 -2.14 -5.29 6.45
CA PHE A 61 -3.44 -5.14 7.11
C PHE A 61 -4.29 -6.39 6.97
N TYR A 62 -4.45 -6.90 5.75
CA TYR A 62 -5.28 -8.08 5.51
C TYR A 62 -4.74 -9.32 6.24
N GLU A 63 -3.42 -9.53 6.21
CA GLU A 63 -2.80 -10.65 6.92
C GLU A 63 -3.11 -10.59 8.42
N LYS A 64 -3.00 -9.41 9.03
CA LYS A 64 -3.29 -9.23 10.45
C LYS A 64 -4.79 -9.37 10.76
N LEU A 65 -5.65 -8.81 9.92
CA LEU A 65 -7.11 -8.95 10.03
C LEU A 65 -7.54 -10.41 9.94
N SER A 66 -7.01 -11.15 8.97
CA SER A 66 -7.34 -12.56 8.75
C SER A 66 -6.88 -13.46 9.91
N LYS A 67 -5.76 -13.14 10.56
CA LYS A 67 -5.21 -13.94 11.67
C LYS A 67 -5.80 -13.57 13.03
N GLU A 68 -6.05 -12.29 13.27
CA GLU A 68 -6.35 -11.77 14.60
C GLU A 68 -7.78 -11.24 14.75
N GLY A 69 -8.54 -11.16 13.66
CA GLY A 69 -9.92 -10.65 13.65
C GLY A 69 -10.04 -9.13 13.72
N ALA A 70 -11.26 -8.64 13.52
CA ALA A 70 -11.57 -7.22 13.40
C ALA A 70 -11.29 -6.41 14.69
N GLU A 71 -11.40 -7.05 15.86
CA GLU A 71 -11.16 -6.39 17.15
C GLU A 71 -9.74 -5.82 17.26
N LYS A 72 -8.74 -6.47 16.64
CA LYS A 72 -7.35 -5.99 16.64
C LYS A 72 -7.10 -4.87 15.63
N MET A 73 -8.05 -4.59 14.73
CA MET A 73 -7.91 -3.53 13.72
C MET A 73 -8.29 -2.15 14.22
N ALA A 74 -8.87 -2.02 15.43
CA ALA A 74 -9.25 -0.72 16.00
C ALA A 74 -8.07 0.28 16.07
N ARG A 75 -6.83 -0.20 16.30
CA ARG A 75 -5.64 0.67 16.30
C ARG A 75 -5.28 1.21 14.91
N TRP A 76 -5.55 0.43 13.87
CA TRP A 76 -5.24 0.79 12.48
C TRP A 76 -6.17 1.88 11.96
N THR A 77 -7.41 1.89 12.43
CA THR A 77 -8.40 2.92 12.08
C THR A 77 -8.46 4.06 13.10
N ARG A 78 -7.66 4.04 14.18
CA ARG A 78 -7.76 5.01 15.29
C ARG A 78 -7.70 6.49 14.88
N LYS A 79 -6.94 6.80 13.82
CA LYS A 79 -6.74 8.19 13.34
C LYS A 79 -7.54 8.50 12.06
N ILE A 80 -8.36 7.58 11.58
CA ILE A 80 -9.05 7.70 10.30
C ILE A 80 -10.51 7.29 10.45
N ASN A 81 -11.43 8.04 9.85
CA ASN A 81 -12.81 7.60 9.71
C ASN A 81 -12.99 6.96 8.34
N ILE A 82 -12.93 5.62 8.27
CA ILE A 82 -13.00 4.88 7.01
C ILE A 82 -14.33 5.10 6.26
N PHE A 83 -15.41 5.41 6.97
CA PHE A 83 -16.73 5.67 6.38
C PHE A 83 -16.83 7.03 5.67
N THR A 84 -15.80 7.86 5.75
CA THR A 84 -15.71 9.10 4.98
C THR A 84 -15.11 8.92 3.60
N TYR A 85 -14.59 7.74 3.27
CA TYR A 85 -14.04 7.46 1.95
C TYR A 85 -15.07 6.74 1.08
N ASP A 86 -15.00 6.97 -0.21
CA ASP A 86 -15.90 6.35 -1.19
C ASP A 86 -15.38 4.97 -1.61
N ILE A 87 -14.05 4.78 -1.58
CA ILE A 87 -13.38 3.51 -1.87
C ILE A 87 -12.31 3.21 -0.82
N ILE A 88 -12.30 1.98 -0.33
CA ILE A 88 -11.23 1.43 0.51
C ILE A 88 -10.49 0.37 -0.29
N LEU A 89 -9.17 0.51 -0.41
CA LEU A 89 -8.29 -0.43 -1.09
C LEU A 89 -7.57 -1.31 -0.07
N ILE A 90 -7.74 -2.63 -0.17
CA ILE A 90 -7.07 -3.59 0.70
C ILE A 90 -6.17 -4.50 -0.15
N PRO A 91 -4.85 -4.25 -0.21
CA PRO A 91 -3.92 -5.18 -0.85
C PRO A 91 -3.87 -6.50 -0.08
N ILE A 92 -3.93 -7.61 -0.82
CA ILE A 92 -3.89 -8.96 -0.29
C ILE A 92 -2.63 -9.64 -0.82
N HIS A 93 -1.70 -9.94 0.09
CA HIS A 93 -0.56 -10.80 -0.21
C HIS A 93 -0.93 -12.26 0.03
N LEU A 94 -1.08 -13.01 -1.05
CA LEU A 94 -1.13 -14.47 -1.01
C LEU A 94 0.29 -15.02 -1.23
N THR A 95 0.51 -16.30 -0.95
CA THR A 95 1.86 -16.93 -0.93
C THR A 95 2.77 -16.47 -2.07
N ASN A 96 2.27 -16.50 -3.31
CA ASN A 96 2.98 -16.00 -4.49
C ASN A 96 1.99 -15.25 -5.40
N HIS A 97 1.15 -14.38 -4.85
CA HIS A 97 0.21 -13.61 -5.67
C HIS A 97 -0.27 -12.34 -4.96
N TRP A 98 -0.38 -11.25 -5.70
CA TRP A 98 -1.00 -10.02 -5.24
C TRP A 98 -2.44 -9.96 -5.74
N ALA A 99 -3.36 -9.74 -4.82
CA ALA A 99 -4.76 -9.44 -5.11
C ALA A 99 -5.17 -8.12 -4.44
N LEU A 100 -6.32 -7.59 -4.83
CA LEU A 100 -6.88 -6.35 -4.30
C LEU A 100 -8.37 -6.58 -4.01
N ALA A 101 -8.79 -6.18 -2.80
CA ALA A 101 -10.19 -6.09 -2.40
C ALA A 101 -10.62 -4.63 -2.26
#